data_AF-A0A560DFW7-F1
#
_entry.id   AF-A0A560DFW7-F1
#
_cell.length_a   1.000
_cell.length_b   1.000
_cell.length_c   1.000
_cell.angle_alpha   90.00
_cell.angle_beta   90.00
_cell.angle_gamma   90.00
#
_symmetry.space_group_name_H-M   'P 1'
#
loop_
_entity.id
_entity.type
_entity.pdbx_description
1 polymer ?
#
loop_
_entity_poly.entity_id
_entity_poly.type
_entity_poly.pdbx_seq_one_letter_code
_entity_poly.pdbx_strand_id
1 'polypeptide(L)'
;MDVTQPTTSVIHALLTGGVSNLANLVTAIGALGGASMGLVDTTKMFRGGPSNIGFGHIEDGLAPFLNAIAANPAPFGKHAILRTLKGDWLNGAAKPDQKAKAKSLIQLALSQANAAALANVAAVDADALQSAVQKKADGGEAAAADTSALAQFESVLTAVIDEAYERGDQKYRNAAKSLAMVTSVVLSEIAGMSIWGITQENLVFFLVTGLIATPLAPIAKDVASALQTAATAASAIK
;
A
#
# COMPACT_ATOMS: atom_id res chain seq x y z
N MET A 1 -18.52 -47.83 20.93
CA MET A 1 -18.68 -46.40 20.61
C MET A 1 -18.82 -46.34 19.10
N ASP A 2 -20.04 -46.08 18.66
CA ASP A 2 -20.46 -46.16 17.27
C ASP A 2 -20.00 -44.90 16.52
N VAL A 3 -19.14 -45.06 15.52
CA VAL A 3 -18.54 -43.97 14.72
C VAL A 3 -19.24 -43.90 13.38
N THR A 4 -20.55 -43.69 13.40
CA THR A 4 -21.34 -43.36 12.21
C THR A 4 -21.90 -41.95 12.36
N GLN A 5 -21.02 -40.95 12.29
CA GLN A 5 -21.45 -39.60 11.93
C GLN A 5 -21.67 -39.60 10.40
N PRO A 6 -22.86 -39.21 9.90
CA PRO A 6 -23.03 -39.01 8.47
C PRO A 6 -22.10 -37.88 8.06
N THR A 7 -21.28 -38.11 7.04
CA THR A 7 -20.54 -37.07 6.31
C THR A 7 -21.55 -36.18 5.59
N THR A 8 -22.31 -35.38 6.33
CA THR A 8 -23.00 -34.24 5.74
C THR A 8 -21.91 -33.30 5.27
N SER A 9 -21.82 -33.09 3.96
CA SER A 9 -20.82 -32.18 3.41
C SER A 9 -20.96 -30.83 4.10
N VAL A 10 -19.85 -30.10 4.32
CA VAL A 10 -19.86 -28.79 4.98
C VAL A 10 -20.87 -27.85 4.30
N ILE A 11 -21.03 -28.01 2.98
CA ILE A 11 -22.04 -27.34 2.16
C ILE A 11 -23.45 -27.72 2.60
N HIS A 12 -23.74 -29.00 2.82
CA HIS A 12 -25.04 -29.44 3.30
C HIS A 12 -25.34 -28.90 4.70
N ALA A 13 -24.39 -28.97 5.65
CA ALA A 13 -24.57 -28.43 7.00
C ALA A 13 -24.78 -26.89 7.03
N LEU A 14 -24.12 -26.16 6.12
CA LEU A 14 -24.30 -24.73 5.91
C LEU A 14 -25.66 -24.38 5.28
N LEU A 15 -26.11 -25.17 4.30
CA LEU A 15 -27.38 -24.97 3.60
C LEU A 15 -28.60 -25.41 4.42
N THR A 16 -28.43 -26.35 5.36
CA THR A 16 -29.50 -26.79 6.28
C THR A 16 -29.52 -26.02 7.61
N GLY A 17 -28.50 -25.20 7.87
CA GLY A 17 -28.35 -24.46 9.13
C GLY A 17 -29.13 -23.15 9.17
N GLY A 18 -29.66 -22.79 10.34
CA GLY A 18 -30.34 -21.52 10.57
C GLY A 18 -29.42 -20.30 10.37
N VAL A 19 -30.00 -19.12 10.15
CA VAL A 19 -29.28 -17.90 9.73
C VAL A 19 -28.15 -17.47 10.68
N SER A 20 -28.19 -17.85 11.96
CA SER A 20 -27.09 -17.66 12.91
C SER A 20 -25.79 -18.33 12.46
N ASN A 21 -25.85 -19.47 11.77
CA ASN A 21 -24.67 -20.15 11.24
C ASN A 21 -24.04 -19.37 10.09
N LEU A 22 -24.86 -18.69 9.27
CA LEU A 22 -24.38 -17.86 8.17
C LEU A 22 -23.75 -16.56 8.69
N ALA A 23 -24.32 -15.94 9.72
CA ALA A 23 -23.70 -14.78 10.39
C ALA A 23 -22.36 -15.14 11.07
N ASN A 24 -22.29 -16.30 11.72
CA ASN A 24 -21.06 -16.84 12.30
C ASN A 24 -20.01 -17.12 11.21
N LEU A 25 -20.42 -17.67 10.05
CA LEU A 25 -19.53 -17.91 8.92
C LEU A 25 -18.95 -16.61 8.38
N VAL A 26 -19.78 -15.61 8.09
CA VAL A 26 -19.31 -14.30 7.59
C VAL A 26 -18.35 -13.65 8.58
N THR A 27 -18.65 -13.74 9.88
CA THR A 27 -17.78 -13.22 10.94
C THR A 27 -16.44 -13.95 10.99
N ALA A 28 -16.44 -15.29 10.90
CA ALA A 28 -15.23 -16.10 10.88
C ALA A 28 -14.37 -15.80 9.64
N ILE A 29 -14.99 -15.67 8.47
CA ILE A 29 -14.31 -15.30 7.22
C ILE A 29 -13.71 -13.89 7.31
N GLY A 30 -14.44 -12.93 7.89
CA GLY A 30 -13.93 -11.59 8.17
C GLY A 30 -12.73 -11.58 9.12
N ALA A 31 -12.82 -12.36 10.20
CA ALA A 31 -11.74 -12.51 11.18
C ALA A 31 -10.49 -13.14 10.55
N LEU A 32 -10.66 -14.16 9.70
CA LEU A 32 -9.59 -14.76 8.91
C LEU A 32 -8.89 -13.73 8.01
N GLY A 33 -9.65 -12.89 7.31
CA GLY A 33 -9.09 -11.81 6.50
C GLY A 33 -8.33 -10.78 7.32
N GLY A 34 -8.86 -10.39 8.49
CA GLY A 34 -8.19 -9.49 9.43
C GLY A 34 -6.88 -10.07 9.99
N ALA A 35 -6.89 -11.33 10.42
CA ALA A 35 -5.70 -12.04 10.89
C ALA A 35 -4.63 -12.17 9.79
N SER A 36 -5.05 -12.43 8.55
CA SER A 36 -4.16 -12.52 7.40
C SER A 36 -3.48 -11.18 7.10
N MET A 37 -4.23 -10.08 7.15
CA MET A 37 -3.68 -8.72 7.01
C MET A 37 -2.70 -8.39 8.15
N GLY A 38 -3.01 -8.79 9.39
CA GLY A 38 -2.09 -8.66 10.52
C GLY A 38 -0.78 -9.41 10.29
N LEU A 39 -0.86 -10.66 9.81
CA LEU A 39 0.35 -11.44 9.49
C LEU A 39 1.15 -10.81 8.34
N VAL A 40 0.48 -10.31 7.30
CA VAL A 40 1.15 -9.55 6.22
C VAL A 40 1.89 -8.33 6.76
N ASP A 41 1.31 -7.61 7.72
CA ASP A 41 1.98 -6.46 8.33
C ASP A 41 3.26 -6.88 9.06
N THR A 42 3.25 -8.02 9.77
CA THR A 42 4.47 -8.55 10.42
C THR A 42 5.60 -8.88 9.44
N THR A 43 5.28 -9.12 8.15
CA THR A 43 6.32 -9.36 7.13
C THR A 43 7.23 -8.15 6.90
N LYS A 44 6.84 -6.96 7.37
CA LYS A 44 7.72 -5.78 7.38
C LYS A 44 9.02 -6.02 8.14
N MET A 45 8.99 -6.88 9.17
CA MET A 45 10.20 -7.29 9.91
C MET A 45 11.23 -8.01 9.00
N PHE A 46 10.78 -8.62 7.90
CA PHE A 46 11.61 -9.29 6.92
C PHE A 46 11.85 -8.39 5.70
N ARG A 47 12.88 -7.54 5.81
CA ARG A 47 13.34 -6.63 4.75
C ARG A 47 12.34 -5.57 4.32
N GLY A 48 11.21 -5.35 5.01
CA GLY A 48 10.20 -4.34 4.67
C GLY A 48 8.97 -4.85 3.93
N GLY A 49 8.84 -6.16 3.65
CA GLY A 49 7.62 -6.77 3.13
C GLY A 49 7.01 -6.06 1.88
N PRO A 50 5.66 -5.98 1.78
CA PRO A 50 4.97 -5.27 0.69
C PRO A 50 5.36 -3.80 0.55
N SER A 51 5.88 -3.17 1.62
CA SER A 51 6.32 -1.78 1.57
C SER A 51 7.48 -1.57 0.60
N ASN A 52 8.32 -2.58 0.32
CA ASN A 52 9.35 -2.44 -0.74
C ASN A 52 8.76 -2.31 -2.14
N ILE A 53 7.64 -2.98 -2.42
CA ILE A 53 6.99 -2.91 -3.74
C ILE A 53 6.42 -1.50 -3.97
N GLY A 54 5.77 -0.93 -2.96
CA GLY A 54 5.31 0.46 -3.02
C GLY A 54 6.46 1.45 -3.12
N PHE A 55 7.50 1.29 -2.29
CA PHE A 55 8.64 2.20 -2.30
C PHE A 55 9.43 2.16 -3.61
N GLY A 56 9.55 1.00 -4.26
CA GLY A 56 10.20 0.90 -5.57
C GLY A 56 9.56 1.82 -6.61
N HIS A 57 8.23 1.98 -6.58
CA HIS A 57 7.54 2.90 -7.50
C HIS A 57 7.74 4.38 -7.13
N ILE A 58 7.95 4.68 -5.84
CA ILE A 58 8.34 6.03 -5.40
C ILE A 58 9.76 6.32 -5.91
N GLU A 59 10.69 5.39 -5.75
CA GLU A 59 12.05 5.49 -6.24
C GLU A 59 12.09 5.67 -7.77
N ASP A 60 11.32 4.88 -8.51
CA ASP A 60 11.23 4.96 -9.97
C ASP A 60 10.66 6.32 -10.42
N GLY A 61 9.60 6.80 -9.77
CA GLY A 61 9.00 8.10 -10.10
C GLY A 61 9.93 9.28 -9.84
N LEU A 62 10.74 9.21 -8.79
CA LEU A 62 11.73 10.24 -8.45
C LEU A 62 13.08 10.06 -9.17
N ALA A 63 13.30 8.92 -9.82
CA ALA A 63 14.58 8.57 -10.43
C ALA A 63 15.15 9.66 -11.38
N PRO A 64 14.36 10.33 -12.24
CA PRO A 64 14.88 11.37 -13.11
C PRO A 64 15.55 12.52 -12.34
N PHE A 65 14.90 13.04 -11.31
CA PHE A 65 15.45 14.11 -10.45
C PHE A 65 16.65 13.62 -9.64
N LEU A 66 16.54 12.43 -9.07
CA LEU A 66 17.60 11.86 -8.23
C LEU A 66 18.86 11.50 -9.03
N ASN A 67 18.72 11.07 -10.28
CA ASN A 67 19.83 10.80 -11.18
C ASN A 67 20.54 12.10 -11.59
N ALA A 68 19.77 13.17 -11.87
CA ALA A 68 20.34 14.50 -12.14
C ALA A 68 21.13 15.05 -10.93
N ILE A 69 20.65 14.81 -9.72
CA ILE A 69 21.38 15.12 -8.48
C ILE A 69 22.63 14.25 -8.35
N ALA A 70 22.54 12.93 -8.59
CA ALA A 70 23.65 12.01 -8.40
C ALA A 70 24.84 12.26 -9.34
N ALA A 71 24.60 12.88 -10.51
CA ALA A 71 25.64 13.22 -11.47
C ALA A 71 26.55 14.37 -11.00
N ASN A 72 26.22 15.05 -9.90
CA ASN A 72 26.88 16.27 -9.45
C ASN A 72 27.07 16.29 -7.92
N PRO A 73 28.04 17.06 -7.39
CA PRO A 73 28.15 17.29 -5.96
C PRO A 73 26.91 18.00 -5.40
N ALA A 74 26.30 17.44 -4.35
CA ALA A 74 25.15 18.03 -3.67
C ALA A 74 25.23 17.77 -2.15
N PRO A 75 24.69 18.66 -1.30
CA PRO A 75 24.64 18.45 0.16
C PRO A 75 23.92 17.15 0.55
N PHE A 76 22.87 16.79 -0.21
CA PHE A 76 22.17 15.51 -0.10
C PHE A 76 22.24 14.77 -1.44
N GLY A 77 22.99 13.69 -1.49
CA GLY A 77 23.04 12.81 -2.66
C GLY A 77 21.83 11.87 -2.73
N LYS A 78 21.59 11.29 -3.91
CA LYS A 78 20.52 10.31 -4.20
C LYS A 78 20.31 9.27 -3.08
N HIS A 79 21.38 8.64 -2.61
CA HIS A 79 21.31 7.60 -1.59
C HIS A 79 20.85 8.12 -0.22
N ALA A 80 21.25 9.33 0.17
CA ALA A 80 20.83 9.93 1.43
C ALA A 80 19.33 10.29 1.40
N ILE A 81 18.88 10.86 0.27
CA ILE A 81 17.47 11.17 0.03
C ILE A 81 16.63 9.89 0.08
N LEU A 82 16.95 8.89 -0.75
CA LEU A 82 16.20 7.64 -0.80
C LEU A 82 16.18 6.90 0.53
N ARG A 83 17.29 6.89 1.28
CA ARG A 83 17.34 6.27 2.61
C ARG A 83 16.38 6.95 3.58
N THR A 84 16.31 8.29 3.55
CA THR A 84 15.43 9.08 4.41
C THR A 84 13.97 8.81 4.06
N LEU A 85 13.61 8.89 2.78
CA LEU A 85 12.26 8.62 2.31
C LEU A 85 11.84 7.17 2.59
N LYS A 86 12.75 6.20 2.43
CA LYS A 86 12.49 4.80 2.73
C LYS A 86 12.24 4.59 4.22
N GLY A 87 12.99 5.28 5.08
CA GLY A 87 12.78 5.24 6.53
C GLY A 87 11.38 5.70 6.92
N ASP A 88 10.96 6.87 6.44
CA ASP A 88 9.62 7.41 6.71
C ASP A 88 8.51 6.52 6.16
N TRP A 89 8.71 5.98 4.95
CA TRP A 89 7.77 5.07 4.31
C TRP A 89 7.57 3.77 5.11
N LEU A 90 8.66 3.15 5.57
CA LEU A 90 8.60 1.94 6.39
C LEU A 90 7.98 2.18 7.77
N ASN A 91 8.20 3.37 8.34
CA ASN A 91 7.62 3.78 9.62
C ASN A 91 6.17 4.25 9.51
N GLY A 92 5.61 4.33 8.29
CA GLY A 92 4.22 4.74 8.08
C GLY A 92 3.96 6.22 8.41
N ALA A 93 4.92 7.10 8.14
CA ALA A 93 4.73 8.54 8.30
C ALA A 93 3.53 9.05 7.48
N ALA A 94 2.92 10.18 7.87
CA ALA A 94 1.77 10.71 7.14
C ALA A 94 2.16 11.07 5.69
N LYS A 95 1.34 10.68 4.71
CA LYS A 95 1.62 10.89 3.27
C LYS A 95 1.95 12.36 2.94
N PRO A 96 1.22 13.38 3.47
CA PRO A 96 1.57 14.79 3.22
C PRO A 96 2.99 15.15 3.71
N ASP A 97 3.40 14.64 4.88
CA ASP A 97 4.72 14.90 5.45
C ASP A 97 5.84 14.26 4.62
N GLN A 98 5.60 13.04 4.13
CA GLN A 98 6.55 12.33 3.25
C GLN A 98 6.77 13.10 1.93
N LYS A 99 5.68 13.57 1.31
CA LYS A 99 5.73 14.37 0.08
C LYS A 99 6.45 15.71 0.32
N ALA A 100 6.12 16.41 1.40
CA ALA A 100 6.79 17.65 1.77
C ALA A 100 8.30 17.44 2.00
N LYS A 101 8.68 16.38 2.72
CA LYS A 101 10.09 16.04 2.97
C LYS A 101 10.83 15.69 1.67
N ALA A 102 10.20 14.93 0.77
CA ALA A 102 10.78 14.63 -0.55
C ALA A 102 11.05 15.92 -1.34
N LYS A 103 10.08 16.84 -1.37
CA LYS A 103 10.23 18.15 -2.01
C LYS A 103 11.39 18.93 -1.39
N SER A 104 11.41 19.07 -0.07
CA SER A 104 12.48 19.81 0.63
C SER A 104 13.86 19.20 0.41
N LEU A 105 14.01 17.88 0.45
CA LEU A 105 15.29 17.21 0.22
C LEU A 105 15.82 17.43 -1.19
N ILE A 106 14.95 17.37 -2.20
CA ILE A 106 15.32 17.63 -3.60
C ILE A 106 15.65 19.11 -3.80
N GLN A 107 14.89 20.02 -3.19
CA GLN A 107 15.18 21.46 -3.21
C GLN A 107 16.49 21.82 -2.50
N LEU A 108 16.83 21.15 -1.40
CA LEU A 108 18.11 21.31 -0.69
C LEU A 108 19.29 20.74 -1.49
N ALA A 109 19.03 19.77 -2.37
CA ALA A 109 20.03 19.22 -3.26
C ALA A 109 20.23 20.06 -4.54
N LEU A 110 19.32 21.00 -4.84
CA LEU A 110 19.46 21.93 -5.96
C LEU A 110 20.68 22.84 -5.75
N SER A 111 21.58 22.84 -6.71
CA SER A 111 22.85 23.56 -6.68
C SER A 111 23.22 24.06 -8.08
N GLN A 112 24.18 24.97 -8.16
CA GLN A 112 24.65 25.49 -9.45
C GLN A 112 25.16 24.36 -10.37
N ALA A 113 25.75 23.31 -9.78
CA ALA A 113 26.30 22.17 -10.51
C ALA A 113 25.23 21.30 -11.19
N ASN A 114 24.02 21.21 -10.60
CA ASN A 114 22.96 20.34 -11.13
C ASN A 114 21.71 21.08 -11.65
N ALA A 115 21.66 22.41 -11.53
CA ALA A 115 20.51 23.21 -11.93
C ALA A 115 20.10 22.97 -13.39
N ALA A 116 21.05 22.97 -14.33
CA ALA A 116 20.76 22.71 -15.74
C ALA A 116 20.21 21.30 -15.98
N ALA A 117 20.77 20.28 -15.32
CA ALA A 117 20.27 18.91 -15.44
C ALA A 117 18.86 18.75 -14.86
N LEU A 118 18.58 19.39 -13.72
CA LEU A 118 17.26 19.39 -13.09
C LEU A 118 16.23 20.21 -13.88
N ALA A 119 16.65 21.29 -14.52
CA ALA A 119 15.80 22.07 -15.42
C ALA A 119 15.33 21.22 -16.61
N ASN A 120 16.24 20.46 -17.22
CA ASN A 120 15.93 19.55 -18.32
C ASN A 120 14.94 18.45 -17.90
N VAL A 121 15.12 17.89 -16.69
CA VAL A 121 14.17 16.90 -16.14
C VAL A 121 12.79 17.52 -15.92
N ALA A 122 12.73 18.75 -15.43
CA ALA A 122 11.47 19.47 -15.19
C ALA A 122 10.89 20.14 -16.45
N ALA A 123 11.59 20.07 -17.60
CA ALA A 123 11.25 20.78 -18.83
C ALA A 123 11.04 22.31 -18.62
N VAL A 124 11.90 22.93 -17.81
CA VAL A 124 11.92 24.40 -17.58
C VAL A 124 13.17 25.03 -18.18
N ASP A 125 13.19 26.37 -18.25
CA ASP A 125 14.34 27.13 -18.74
C ASP A 125 15.59 26.88 -17.87
N ALA A 126 16.61 26.27 -18.48
CA ALA A 126 17.84 25.87 -17.79
C ALA A 126 18.72 27.05 -17.40
N ASP A 127 18.80 28.07 -18.24
CA ASP A 127 19.62 29.26 -17.99
C ASP A 127 18.99 30.09 -16.87
N ALA A 128 17.66 30.24 -16.90
CA ALA A 128 16.91 30.94 -15.84
C ALA A 128 16.98 30.19 -14.50
N LEU A 129 16.85 28.85 -14.48
CA LEU A 129 16.97 28.09 -13.23
C LEU A 129 18.40 28.15 -12.67
N GLN A 130 19.41 28.08 -13.53
CA GLN A 130 20.81 28.19 -13.09
C GLN A 130 21.13 29.59 -12.56
N SER A 131 20.67 30.64 -13.24
CA SER A 131 20.75 32.03 -12.78
C SER A 131 20.07 32.22 -11.42
N ALA A 132 18.87 31.65 -11.25
CA ALA A 132 18.13 31.71 -9.98
C ALA A 132 18.92 31.09 -8.82
N VAL A 133 19.52 29.91 -9.05
CA VAL A 133 20.33 29.22 -8.03
C VAL A 133 21.60 30.00 -7.70
N GLN A 134 22.25 30.59 -8.71
CA GLN A 134 23.44 31.42 -8.50
C GLN A 134 23.12 32.66 -7.66
N LYS A 135 22.08 33.41 -8.03
CA LYS A 135 21.68 34.62 -7.29
C LYS A 135 21.27 34.31 -5.85
N LYS A 136 20.62 33.16 -5.62
CA LYS A 136 20.31 32.68 -4.27
C LYS A 136 21.56 32.42 -3.44
N ALA A 137 22.64 31.91 -4.05
CA ALA A 137 23.91 31.70 -3.36
C ALA A 137 24.64 33.01 -3.07
N ASP A 138 24.59 33.97 -4.00
CA ASP A 138 25.29 35.26 -3.90
C ASP A 138 24.54 36.33 -3.10
N GLY A 139 23.28 36.05 -2.69
CA GLY A 139 22.40 37.01 -2.04
C GLY A 139 21.88 38.12 -2.99
N GLY A 140 21.93 37.87 -4.30
CA GLY A 140 21.47 38.80 -5.33
C GLY A 140 19.95 38.80 -5.53
N GLU A 141 19.43 39.88 -6.09
CA GLU A 141 18.00 40.02 -6.37
C GLU A 141 17.58 39.18 -7.60
N ALA A 142 16.59 38.31 -7.42
CA ALA A 142 16.09 37.43 -8.47
C ALA A 142 15.27 38.23 -9.51
N ALA A 143 15.58 38.04 -10.79
CA ALA A 143 14.79 38.60 -11.88
C ALA A 143 13.46 37.85 -12.04
N ALA A 144 12.50 38.44 -12.75
CA ALA A 144 11.20 37.81 -13.00
C ALA A 144 11.31 36.45 -13.72
N ALA A 145 12.31 36.28 -14.60
CA ALA A 145 12.58 34.99 -15.26
C ALA A 145 13.07 33.92 -14.28
N ASP A 146 13.95 34.31 -13.33
CA ASP A 146 14.50 33.41 -12.31
C ASP A 146 13.40 32.87 -11.38
N THR A 147 12.51 33.76 -10.93
CA THR A 147 11.38 33.39 -10.06
C THR A 147 10.35 32.53 -10.79
N SER A 148 10.09 32.81 -12.08
CA SER A 148 9.22 31.98 -12.91
C SER A 148 9.78 30.58 -13.10
N ALA A 149 11.07 30.44 -13.44
CA ALA A 149 11.71 29.14 -13.62
C ALA A 149 11.71 28.30 -12.34
N LEU A 150 12.00 28.91 -11.18
CA LEU A 150 11.89 28.24 -9.88
C LEU A 150 10.46 27.79 -9.59
N ALA A 151 9.46 28.65 -9.81
CA ALA A 151 8.06 28.32 -9.57
C ALA A 151 7.58 27.16 -10.47
N GLN A 152 7.96 27.16 -11.75
CA GLN A 152 7.66 26.08 -12.69
C GLN A 152 8.35 24.78 -12.26
N PHE A 153 9.63 24.82 -11.91
CA PHE A 153 10.37 23.68 -11.40
C PHE A 153 9.69 23.07 -10.17
N GLU A 154 9.31 23.90 -9.20
CA GLU A 154 8.62 23.45 -8.00
C GLU A 154 7.25 22.83 -8.28
N SER A 155 6.51 23.39 -9.23
CA SER A 155 5.22 22.87 -9.67
C SER A 155 5.35 21.47 -10.27
N VAL A 156 6.31 21.30 -11.20
CA VAL A 156 6.58 20.00 -11.82
C VAL A 156 7.08 18.99 -10.80
N LEU A 157 8.02 19.39 -9.93
CA LEU A 157 8.51 18.54 -8.84
C LEU A 157 7.38 18.07 -7.92
N THR A 158 6.47 18.98 -7.55
CA THR A 158 5.31 18.66 -6.71
C THR A 158 4.41 17.63 -7.40
N ALA A 159 4.08 17.84 -8.68
CA ALA A 159 3.25 16.92 -9.45
C ALA A 159 3.87 15.52 -9.56
N VAL A 160 5.18 15.44 -9.82
CA VAL A 160 5.90 14.15 -9.91
C VAL A 160 5.94 13.44 -8.56
N ILE A 161 6.19 14.17 -7.47
CA ILE A 161 6.13 13.62 -6.11
C ILE A 161 4.72 13.09 -5.82
N ASP A 162 3.68 13.85 -6.16
CA ASP A 162 2.30 13.42 -5.94
C ASP A 162 2.00 12.12 -6.68
N GLU A 163 2.31 12.05 -7.98
CA GLU A 163 2.10 10.84 -8.78
C GLU A 163 2.88 9.64 -8.22
N ALA A 164 4.17 9.83 -7.89
CA ALA A 164 5.04 8.78 -7.40
C ALA A 164 4.50 8.18 -6.08
N TYR A 165 4.04 9.02 -5.16
CA TYR A 165 3.48 8.57 -3.88
C TYR A 165 2.09 7.95 -4.01
N GLU A 166 1.21 8.46 -4.88
CA GLU A 166 -0.08 7.82 -5.11
C GLU A 166 0.07 6.45 -5.77
N ARG A 167 0.96 6.34 -6.77
CA ARG A 167 1.26 5.06 -7.42
C ARG A 167 1.93 4.08 -6.45
N GLY A 168 2.87 4.56 -5.64
CA GLY A 168 3.52 3.77 -4.59
C GLY A 168 2.52 3.22 -3.56
N ASP A 169 1.62 4.06 -3.07
CA ASP A 169 0.55 3.66 -2.14
C ASP A 169 -0.40 2.63 -2.76
N GLN A 170 -0.84 2.85 -4.00
CA GLN A 170 -1.68 1.89 -4.71
C GLN A 170 -0.99 0.52 -4.83
N LYS A 171 0.29 0.50 -5.21
CA LYS A 171 1.06 -0.74 -5.39
C LYS A 171 1.32 -1.45 -4.07
N TYR A 172 1.62 -0.71 -3.00
CA TYR A 172 1.70 -1.26 -1.65
C TYR A 172 0.39 -1.92 -1.22
N ARG A 173 -0.74 -1.21 -1.36
CA ARG A 173 -2.06 -1.73 -0.98
C ARG A 173 -2.44 -2.97 -1.78
N ASN A 174 -2.15 -2.98 -3.08
CA ASN A 174 -2.41 -4.14 -3.93
C ASN A 174 -1.53 -5.33 -3.53
N ALA A 175 -0.23 -5.12 -3.33
CA ALA A 175 0.68 -6.18 -2.91
C ALA A 175 0.32 -6.74 -1.53
N ALA A 176 -0.03 -5.86 -0.57
CA ALA A 176 -0.47 -6.27 0.76
C ALA A 176 -1.74 -7.12 0.68
N LYS A 177 -2.72 -6.71 -0.12
CA LYS A 177 -3.95 -7.50 -0.36
C LYS A 177 -3.67 -8.84 -1.02
N SER A 178 -2.80 -8.88 -2.03
CA SER A 178 -2.42 -10.13 -2.70
C SER A 178 -1.74 -11.10 -1.73
N LEU A 179 -0.81 -10.61 -0.90
CA LEU A 179 -0.15 -11.45 0.09
C LEU A 179 -1.13 -11.90 1.19
N ALA A 180 -2.08 -11.04 1.57
CA ALA A 180 -3.11 -11.38 2.55
C ALA A 180 -4.07 -12.44 2.01
N MET A 181 -4.33 -12.45 0.70
CA MET A 181 -5.10 -13.49 0.02
C MET A 181 -4.39 -14.84 0.03
N VAL A 182 -3.10 -14.87 -0.28
CA VAL A 182 -2.32 -16.11 -0.17
C VAL A 182 -2.31 -16.59 1.28
N THR A 183 -2.11 -15.67 2.23
CA THR A 183 -2.08 -15.98 3.66
C THR A 183 -3.42 -16.53 4.15
N SER A 184 -4.55 -15.94 3.74
CA SER A 184 -5.88 -16.40 4.16
C SER A 184 -6.22 -17.77 3.60
N VAL A 185 -5.81 -18.08 2.37
CA VAL A 185 -5.94 -19.44 1.80
C VAL A 185 -5.15 -20.45 2.63
N VAL A 186 -3.87 -20.19 2.90
CA VAL A 186 -3.03 -21.09 3.70
C VAL A 186 -3.61 -21.30 5.10
N LEU A 187 -4.03 -20.22 5.78
CA LEU A 187 -4.63 -20.31 7.09
C LEU A 187 -5.98 -21.07 7.06
N SER A 188 -6.79 -20.84 6.04
CA SER A 188 -8.06 -21.57 5.86
C SER A 188 -7.83 -23.05 5.63
N GLU A 189 -6.83 -23.42 4.84
CA GLU A 189 -6.48 -24.82 4.59
C GLU A 189 -5.98 -25.50 5.87
N ILE A 190 -5.04 -24.87 6.59
CA ILE A 190 -4.50 -25.43 7.85
C ILE A 190 -5.61 -25.61 8.88
N ALA A 191 -6.42 -24.57 9.12
CA ALA A 191 -7.53 -24.63 10.05
C ALA A 191 -8.54 -25.70 9.63
N GLY A 192 -8.95 -25.67 8.35
CA GLY A 192 -9.91 -26.60 7.80
C GLY A 192 -9.48 -28.07 7.91
N MET A 193 -8.24 -28.37 7.53
CA MET A 193 -7.67 -29.71 7.64
C MET A 193 -7.58 -30.18 9.09
N SER A 194 -7.25 -29.29 10.03
CA SER A 194 -7.17 -29.66 11.45
C SER A 194 -8.53 -30.00 12.09
N ILE A 195 -9.63 -29.44 11.58
CA ILE A 195 -10.97 -29.63 12.13
C ILE A 195 -11.71 -30.77 11.42
N TRP A 196 -11.67 -30.80 10.08
CA TRP A 196 -12.51 -31.69 9.26
C TRP A 196 -11.74 -32.72 8.45
N GLY A 197 -10.42 -32.79 8.59
CA GLY A 197 -9.56 -33.73 7.87
C GLY A 197 -9.41 -33.39 6.38
N ILE A 198 -8.64 -34.23 5.68
CA ILE A 198 -8.25 -34.01 4.29
C ILE A 198 -9.16 -34.81 3.35
N THR A 199 -10.09 -34.13 2.70
CA THR A 199 -10.91 -34.68 1.60
C THR A 199 -10.94 -33.67 0.44
N GLN A 200 -11.19 -34.13 -0.79
CA GLN A 200 -11.20 -33.24 -1.97
C GLN A 200 -12.27 -32.14 -1.85
N GLU A 201 -13.46 -32.45 -1.36
CA GLU A 201 -14.54 -31.47 -1.16
C GLU A 201 -14.16 -30.40 -0.12
N ASN A 202 -13.50 -30.81 0.97
CA ASN A 202 -13.05 -29.91 2.03
C ASN A 202 -11.94 -28.97 1.54
N LEU A 203 -10.99 -29.46 0.74
CA LEU A 203 -9.90 -28.64 0.19
C LEU A 203 -10.44 -27.52 -0.72
N VAL A 204 -11.40 -27.83 -1.60
CA VAL A 204 -12.04 -26.81 -2.46
C VAL A 204 -12.78 -25.77 -1.60
N PHE A 205 -13.47 -26.23 -0.55
CA PHE A 205 -14.16 -25.33 0.38
C PHE A 205 -13.19 -24.40 1.12
N PHE A 206 -12.05 -24.90 1.60
CA PHE A 206 -11.04 -24.07 2.29
C PHE A 206 -10.39 -23.05 1.35
N LEU A 207 -10.09 -23.45 0.12
CA LEU A 207 -9.58 -22.54 -0.91
C LEU A 207 -10.55 -21.37 -1.15
N VAL A 208 -11.83 -21.68 -1.40
CA VAL A 208 -12.86 -20.66 -1.64
C VAL A 208 -13.06 -19.77 -0.41
N THR A 209 -13.10 -20.35 0.78
CA THR A 209 -13.22 -19.60 2.05
C THR A 209 -12.06 -18.62 2.22
N GLY A 210 -10.83 -19.06 1.98
CA GLY A 210 -9.64 -18.22 2.04
C GLY A 210 -9.63 -17.09 1.01
N LEU A 211 -10.06 -17.35 -0.24
CA LEU A 211 -10.15 -16.34 -1.30
C LEU A 211 -11.19 -15.24 -0.99
N ILE A 212 -12.31 -15.62 -0.39
CA ILE A 212 -13.40 -14.69 -0.02
C ILE A 212 -13.04 -13.88 1.24
N ALA A 213 -12.16 -14.39 2.11
CA ALA A 213 -11.80 -13.74 3.37
C ALA A 213 -11.15 -12.36 3.20
N THR A 214 -10.22 -12.22 2.26
CA THR A 214 -9.45 -10.97 2.08
C THR A 214 -10.32 -9.77 1.69
N PRO A 215 -11.25 -9.85 0.72
CA PRO A 215 -12.13 -8.73 0.41
C PRO A 215 -13.20 -8.48 1.49
N LEU A 216 -13.59 -9.50 2.28
CA LEU A 216 -14.63 -9.34 3.30
C LEU A 216 -14.15 -8.68 4.60
N ALA A 217 -12.86 -8.74 4.93
CA ALA A 217 -12.33 -8.20 6.18
C ALA A 217 -12.87 -6.80 6.58
N PRO A 218 -12.90 -5.77 5.70
CA PRO A 218 -13.40 -4.44 6.08
C PRO A 218 -14.92 -4.33 6.23
N ILE A 219 -15.71 -5.26 5.67
CA ILE A 219 -17.19 -5.18 5.63
C ILE A 219 -17.89 -6.33 6.37
N ALA A 220 -17.14 -7.30 6.89
CA ALA A 220 -17.69 -8.52 7.44
C ALA A 220 -18.64 -8.27 8.62
N LYS A 221 -18.30 -7.33 9.50
CA LYS A 221 -19.15 -6.98 10.65
C LYS A 221 -20.50 -6.41 10.21
N ASP A 222 -20.47 -5.53 9.21
CA ASP A 222 -21.69 -4.87 8.72
C ASP A 222 -22.58 -5.89 7.99
N VAL A 223 -21.99 -6.73 7.14
CA VAL A 223 -22.71 -7.83 6.46
C VAL A 223 -23.28 -8.83 7.47
N ALA A 224 -22.52 -9.24 8.48
CA ALA A 224 -22.99 -10.16 9.51
C ALA A 224 -24.14 -9.57 10.34
N SER A 225 -24.06 -8.29 10.71
CA SER A 225 -25.11 -7.62 11.48
C SER A 225 -26.39 -7.41 10.68
N ALA A 226 -26.28 -7.04 9.39
CA ALA A 226 -27.42 -6.91 8.48
C ALA A 226 -28.11 -8.27 8.27
N LEU A 227 -27.33 -9.33 8.09
CA LEU A 227 -27.85 -10.69 7.94
C LEU A 227 -28.58 -11.16 9.20
N GLN A 228 -28.01 -10.91 10.38
CA GLN A 228 -28.65 -11.26 11.67
C GLN A 228 -29.96 -10.49 11.88
N THR A 229 -30.02 -9.23 11.45
CA THR A 229 -31.23 -8.40 11.51
C THR A 229 -32.31 -8.95 10.58
N ALA A 230 -31.96 -9.25 9.32
CA ALA A 230 -32.88 -9.83 8.34
C ALA A 230 -33.39 -11.21 8.80
N ALA A 231 -32.54 -12.02 9.42
CA ALA A 231 -32.90 -13.31 10.00
C ALA A 231 -34.00 -13.18 11.06
N THR A 232 -33.80 -12.23 11.98
CA THR A 232 -34.70 -11.99 13.11
C THR A 232 -36.06 -11.56 12.59
N ALA A 233 -36.08 -10.64 11.61
CA ALA A 233 -37.30 -10.21 10.95
C ALA A 233 -38.03 -11.36 10.23
N ALA A 234 -37.30 -12.21 9.49
CA ALA A 234 -37.88 -13.37 8.80
C ALA A 234 -38.44 -14.42 9.78
N SER A 235 -37.79 -14.62 10.93
CA SER A 235 -38.28 -15.54 11.97
C SER A 235 -39.54 -15.04 12.69
N ALA A 236 -39.79 -13.73 12.70
CA ALA A 236 -40.98 -13.13 13.29
C ALA A 236 -42.23 -13.23 12.38
N ILE A 237 -42.06 -13.63 11.12
CA ILE A 237 -43.13 -13.83 10.14
C ILE A 237 -43.54 -15.33 10.06
N LYS A 238 -42.82 -16.21 10.77
CA LYS A 238 -43.08 -17.65 10.87
C LYS A 238 -43.96 -17.97 12.06
#